data_AF-A0A2V9BV32-F1
#
_entry.id   AF-A0A2V9BV32-F1
#
_cell.length_a   1.000
_cell.length_b   1.000
_cell.length_c   1.000
_cell.angle_alpha   90.00
_cell.angle_beta   90.00
_cell.angle_gamma   90.00
#
_symmetry.space_group_name_H-M   'P 1'
#
loop_
_entity.id
_entity.type
_entity.pdbx_description
1 polymer ?
#
loop_
_entity_poly.entity_id
_entity_poly.type
_entity_poly.pdbx_seq_one_letter_code
_entity_poly.pdbx_strand_id
1 'polypeptide(L)'
;MSNWFAIPLAFLLLADADVPRVNSLRPSEKPALNFPSDEEIPIFPVAGEPSESAQAQTKPVSSPNQPLSETAKLTLIRFVSGEFAKAIKALPAGKDGFNVTVGKPLNTQLLDRAVATHGAAVNTGDNVQITGLQFRGRQIIVDVNGGGRGKHHWRDHLQIGMGGPFPTMQTSQETGPPGLQPGMGSTIFLEWNKFVPDMTPDELKQVLSPFLNFQKERSASVQWIDTLPPEMKKAIQERRPAVGMDREELVAAIGKPDHKVRERDSDGNEIEDWIYGQPPSKTIFVRFQGDHVTKIEQFPQ
;
A
#
# COMPACT_ATOMS: atom_id res chain seq x y z
N MET A 1 31.22 74.20 37.95
CA MET A 1 29.87 74.71 38.25
C MET A 1 28.98 73.49 38.43
N SER A 2 28.37 73.37 39.61
CA SER A 2 27.69 72.19 40.14
C SER A 2 26.31 72.61 40.64
N ASN A 3 25.33 71.71 40.43
CA ASN A 3 23.95 71.67 40.96
C ASN A 3 23.01 72.81 40.48
N TRP A 4 21.69 72.66 40.38
CA TRP A 4 20.73 71.75 41.03
C TRP A 4 19.45 71.65 40.14
N PHE A 5 18.76 70.53 40.25
CA PHE A 5 17.41 70.12 39.80
C PHE A 5 16.41 71.18 39.33
N ALA A 6 15.60 70.82 38.32
CA ALA A 6 14.15 70.61 38.46
C ALA A 6 13.48 70.22 37.11
N ILE A 7 12.68 69.15 37.15
CA ILE A 7 11.81 68.66 36.06
C ILE A 7 10.43 69.31 36.20
N PRO A 8 9.80 69.71 35.10
CA PRO A 8 8.40 69.30 34.84
C PRO A 8 8.24 68.84 33.39
N LEU A 9 7.82 67.59 33.14
CA LEU A 9 6.42 67.18 32.94
C LEU A 9 5.73 67.92 31.78
N ALA A 10 5.79 67.34 30.58
CA ALA A 10 4.82 67.58 29.51
C ALA A 10 4.66 66.29 28.69
N PHE A 11 3.47 65.69 28.84
CA PHE A 11 3.00 64.50 28.15
C PHE A 11 2.82 64.77 26.65
N LEU A 12 3.34 63.87 25.82
CA LEU A 12 3.09 63.82 24.38
C LEU A 12 1.95 62.83 24.08
N LEU A 13 1.19 63.23 23.06
CA LEU A 13 -0.10 62.80 22.54
C LEU A 13 -0.25 61.34 22.07
N LEU A 14 -1.53 60.90 22.14
CA LEU A 14 -2.28 59.95 21.31
C LEU A 14 -1.87 58.47 21.42
N ALA A 15 -2.54 57.70 22.28
CA ALA A 15 -3.82 57.02 22.03
C ALA A 15 -3.68 55.85 21.05
N ASP A 16 -3.20 54.73 21.57
CA ASP A 16 -3.66 53.42 21.12
C ASP A 16 -3.77 52.50 22.35
N ALA A 17 -4.79 51.64 22.31
CA ALA A 17 -5.15 50.60 23.27
C ALA A 17 -5.89 51.00 24.58
N ASP A 18 -7.17 50.57 24.59
CA ASP A 18 -7.76 49.64 25.57
C ASP A 18 -8.73 50.21 26.63
N VAL A 19 -10.00 49.81 26.53
CA VAL A 19 -10.95 49.75 27.65
C VAL A 19 -11.72 48.42 27.54
N PRO A 20 -11.95 47.73 28.68
CA PRO A 20 -11.82 46.30 28.78
C PRO A 20 -13.17 45.59 28.90
N ARG A 21 -13.19 44.27 28.68
CA ARG A 21 -14.15 43.40 29.40
C ARG A 21 -13.74 41.93 29.39
N VAL A 22 -12.88 41.58 30.34
CA VAL A 22 -12.94 40.25 30.97
C VAL A 22 -13.97 40.31 32.09
N ASN A 23 -15.17 39.81 31.81
CA ASN A 23 -15.88 38.91 32.72
C ASN A 23 -17.13 38.34 32.02
N SER A 24 -17.01 37.10 31.56
CA SER A 24 -18.15 36.21 31.33
C SER A 24 -17.63 34.77 31.22
N LEU A 25 -17.51 34.11 32.37
CA LEU A 25 -17.42 32.65 32.43
C LEU A 25 -18.81 32.07 32.13
N ARG A 26 -19.14 31.92 30.85
CA ARG A 26 -20.20 31.03 30.35
C ARG A 26 -19.79 30.51 28.97
N PRO A 27 -19.67 29.19 28.77
CA PRO A 27 -19.74 28.64 27.43
C PRO A 27 -21.12 28.99 26.84
N SER A 28 -21.14 29.46 25.60
CA SER A 28 -22.40 29.61 24.86
C SER A 28 -23.07 28.25 24.78
N GLU A 29 -24.31 28.16 25.27
CA GLU A 29 -25.15 26.98 25.21
C GLU A 29 -25.47 26.71 23.74
N LYS A 30 -24.77 25.73 23.15
CA LYS A 30 -25.16 25.18 21.86
C LYS A 30 -26.56 24.60 22.05
N PRO A 31 -27.55 24.90 21.19
CA PRO A 31 -28.84 24.25 21.31
C PRO A 31 -28.62 22.74 21.23
N ALA A 32 -29.11 22.02 22.24
CA ALA A 32 -29.07 20.57 22.25
C ALA A 32 -29.82 20.07 21.01
N LEU A 33 -29.10 19.39 20.12
CA LEU A 33 -29.71 18.62 19.05
C LEU A 33 -30.56 17.54 19.71
N ASN A 34 -31.88 17.72 19.61
CA ASN A 34 -32.84 16.76 20.09
C ASN A 34 -32.89 15.61 19.07
N PHE A 35 -32.37 14.44 19.43
CA PHE A 35 -32.44 13.25 18.59
C PHE A 35 -33.65 12.41 19.02
N PRO A 36 -34.71 12.31 18.20
CA PRO A 36 -35.82 11.41 18.50
C PRO A 36 -35.33 9.95 18.47
N SER A 37 -35.76 9.16 19.44
CA SER A 37 -35.18 7.83 19.75
C SER A 37 -35.62 6.68 18.82
N ASP A 38 -36.31 6.97 17.71
CA ASP A 38 -36.88 5.93 16.82
C ASP A 38 -36.50 6.09 15.34
N GLU A 39 -35.44 6.83 15.00
CA GLU A 39 -34.90 6.85 13.63
C GLU A 39 -33.47 6.27 13.58
N GLU A 40 -33.33 5.13 12.90
CA GLU A 40 -32.05 4.53 12.55
C GLU A 40 -31.25 5.50 11.66
N ILE A 41 -30.11 5.97 12.17
CA ILE A 41 -29.17 6.79 11.40
C ILE A 41 -28.48 5.84 10.40
N PRO A 42 -28.66 6.02 9.08
CA PRO A 42 -27.96 5.19 8.11
C PRO A 42 -26.46 5.51 8.17
N ILE A 43 -25.64 4.47 8.32
CA ILE A 43 -24.17 4.56 8.49
C ILE A 43 -23.48 5.01 7.17
N PHE A 44 -24.25 5.25 6.10
CA PHE A 44 -23.77 5.78 4.82
C PHE A 44 -24.75 6.84 4.27
N PRO A 45 -24.25 7.85 3.52
CA PRO A 45 -25.10 8.91 3.01
C PRO A 45 -26.07 8.35 1.97
N VAL A 46 -27.38 8.43 2.26
CA VAL A 46 -28.43 8.24 1.25
C VAL A 46 -28.40 9.47 0.34
N ALA A 47 -27.90 9.27 -0.88
CA ALA A 47 -28.13 10.21 -1.96
C ALA A 47 -29.63 10.16 -2.30
N GLY A 48 -30.32 11.29 -2.13
CA GLY A 48 -31.68 11.44 -2.63
C GLY A 48 -31.71 11.27 -4.15
N GLU A 49 -32.63 10.45 -4.63
CA GLU A 49 -33.00 10.44 -6.05
C GLU A 49 -33.58 11.81 -6.42
N PRO A 50 -33.33 12.26 -7.66
CA PRO A 50 -34.39 12.03 -8.63
C PRO A 50 -33.90 11.55 -10.01
N SER A 51 -34.71 10.66 -10.56
CA SER A 51 -35.00 10.48 -11.99
C SER A 51 -34.00 9.68 -12.84
N GLU A 52 -34.47 8.49 -13.20
CA GLU A 52 -34.27 7.76 -14.47
C GLU A 52 -33.32 8.43 -15.48
N SER A 53 -32.06 8.01 -15.43
CA SER A 53 -31.37 7.58 -16.65
C SER A 53 -30.32 6.55 -16.24
N ALA A 54 -30.54 5.32 -16.69
CA ALA A 54 -29.59 4.23 -16.51
C ALA A 54 -28.26 4.58 -17.21
N GLN A 55 -27.29 5.05 -16.45
CA GLN A 55 -25.88 4.94 -16.83
C GLN A 55 -25.26 3.84 -15.98
N ALA A 56 -25.15 2.67 -16.62
CA ALA A 56 -24.29 1.60 -16.18
C ALA A 56 -22.93 2.18 -15.76
N GLN A 57 -22.51 1.90 -14.53
CA GLN A 57 -21.13 2.08 -14.11
C GLN A 57 -20.25 1.20 -14.99
N THR A 58 -19.74 1.79 -16.06
CA THR A 58 -18.71 1.19 -16.89
C THR A 58 -17.44 1.15 -16.06
N LYS A 59 -16.85 -0.04 -15.92
CA LYS A 59 -15.41 -0.17 -15.69
C LYS A 59 -14.72 0.86 -16.60
N PRO A 60 -13.69 1.60 -16.16
CA PRO A 60 -12.97 2.49 -17.06
C PRO A 60 -12.45 1.62 -18.20
N VAL A 61 -13.08 1.76 -19.36
CA VAL A 61 -12.68 1.08 -20.58
C VAL A 61 -11.40 1.79 -20.97
N SER A 62 -10.27 1.07 -20.85
CA SER A 62 -9.00 1.49 -21.43
C SER A 62 -9.29 1.90 -22.87
N SER A 63 -9.20 3.21 -23.14
CA SER A 63 -9.44 3.74 -24.48
C SER A 63 -8.07 3.84 -25.15
N PRO A 64 -7.68 2.87 -26.01
CA PRO A 64 -6.31 2.76 -26.52
C PRO A 64 -5.88 3.96 -27.37
N ASN A 65 -6.81 4.87 -27.69
CA ASN A 65 -6.59 6.06 -28.49
C ASN A 65 -6.40 7.35 -27.65
N GLN A 66 -6.41 7.27 -26.32
CA GLN A 66 -6.12 8.40 -25.43
C GLN A 66 -4.79 8.20 -24.69
N PRO A 67 -4.02 9.28 -24.43
CA PRO A 67 -2.83 9.20 -23.59
C PRO A 67 -3.16 8.77 -22.16
N LEU A 68 -2.22 8.09 -21.52
CA LEU A 68 -2.35 7.61 -20.15
C LEU A 68 -2.66 8.76 -19.18
N SER A 69 -3.82 8.67 -18.52
CA SER A 69 -4.29 9.66 -17.56
C SER A 69 -3.51 9.62 -16.24
N GLU A 70 -3.49 10.72 -15.48
CA GLU A 70 -2.83 10.76 -14.15
C GLU A 70 -3.46 9.75 -13.17
N THR A 71 -4.78 9.58 -13.21
CA THR A 71 -5.49 8.57 -12.41
C THR A 71 -5.07 7.15 -12.78
N ALA A 72 -4.92 6.86 -14.08
CA ALA A 72 -4.42 5.57 -14.54
C ALA A 72 -2.96 5.35 -14.12
N LYS A 73 -2.07 6.36 -14.21
CA LYS A 73 -0.69 6.25 -13.69
C LYS A 73 -0.65 5.88 -12.22
N LEU A 74 -1.44 6.56 -11.38
CA LEU A 74 -1.52 6.25 -9.95
C LEU A 74 -2.04 4.83 -9.70
N THR A 75 -3.03 4.40 -10.49
CA THR A 75 -3.57 3.04 -10.43
C THR A 75 -2.51 2.01 -10.80
N LEU A 76 -1.75 2.23 -11.88
CA LEU A 76 -0.65 1.38 -12.29
C LEU A 76 0.44 1.30 -11.22
N ILE A 77 0.84 2.44 -10.63
CA ILE A 77 1.81 2.45 -9.52
C ILE A 77 1.28 1.59 -8.36
N ARG A 78 0.04 1.80 -7.94
CA ARG A 78 -0.56 1.11 -6.79
C ARG A 78 -0.64 -0.40 -6.96
N PHE A 79 -0.97 -0.88 -8.16
CA PHE A 79 -1.29 -2.29 -8.40
C PHE A 79 -0.23 -3.07 -9.17
N VAL A 80 0.80 -2.40 -9.69
CA VAL A 80 1.90 -3.05 -10.43
C VAL A 80 3.24 -2.83 -9.74
N SER A 81 3.47 -1.68 -9.11
CA SER A 81 4.66 -1.53 -8.27
C SER A 81 4.53 -2.38 -7.00
N GLY A 82 5.57 -3.13 -6.67
CA GLY A 82 5.59 -4.07 -5.56
C GLY A 82 5.15 -5.49 -5.93
N GLU A 83 4.56 -5.70 -7.11
CA GLU A 83 4.16 -7.03 -7.59
C GLU A 83 5.37 -7.94 -7.77
N PHE A 84 5.18 -9.21 -7.41
CA PHE A 84 6.14 -10.28 -7.62
C PHE A 84 5.84 -11.04 -8.90
N ALA A 85 6.87 -11.56 -9.54
CA ALA A 85 6.77 -12.34 -10.76
C ALA A 85 7.95 -13.28 -10.91
N LYS A 86 7.77 -14.32 -11.71
CA LYS A 86 8.86 -15.19 -12.12
C LYS A 86 9.46 -14.74 -13.44
N ALA A 87 10.77 -14.57 -13.50
CA ALA A 87 11.46 -14.23 -14.74
C ALA A 87 11.40 -15.39 -15.74
N ILE A 88 10.93 -15.13 -16.96
CA ILE A 88 10.88 -16.09 -18.08
C ILE A 88 12.15 -15.99 -18.94
N LYS A 89 12.80 -14.82 -18.94
CA LYS A 89 14.03 -14.55 -19.66
C LYS A 89 15.01 -13.80 -18.76
N ALA A 90 16.30 -14.03 -18.98
CA ALA A 90 17.33 -13.25 -18.34
C ALA A 90 17.24 -11.77 -18.75
N LEU A 91 17.53 -10.87 -17.82
CA LEU A 91 17.55 -9.42 -18.06
C LEU A 91 18.94 -8.85 -17.76
N PRO A 92 19.43 -7.91 -18.59
CA PRO A 92 20.78 -7.37 -18.46
C PRO A 92 20.91 -6.48 -17.22
N ALA A 93 22.09 -6.50 -16.61
CA ALA A 93 22.49 -5.54 -15.59
C ALA A 93 22.82 -4.17 -16.19
N GLY A 94 22.98 -3.18 -15.32
CA GLY A 94 23.48 -1.86 -15.69
C GLY A 94 22.41 -0.90 -16.20
N LYS A 95 22.83 0.35 -16.39
CA LYS A 95 21.95 1.51 -16.61
C LYS A 95 21.22 1.50 -17.96
N ASP A 96 21.76 0.80 -18.95
CA ASP A 96 21.21 0.79 -20.31
C ASP A 96 19.97 -0.10 -20.42
N GLY A 97 19.82 -1.06 -19.49
CA GLY A 97 18.68 -1.96 -19.39
C GLY A 97 18.33 -2.63 -20.71
N PHE A 98 17.04 -2.82 -20.97
CA PHE A 98 16.57 -3.38 -22.22
C PHE A 98 15.39 -2.60 -22.82
N ASN A 99 15.54 -2.16 -24.07
CA ASN A 99 14.51 -1.41 -24.80
C ASN A 99 13.58 -2.33 -25.57
N VAL A 100 12.27 -2.11 -25.41
CA VAL A 100 11.20 -2.90 -26.02
C VAL A 100 10.25 -1.98 -26.74
N THR A 101 10.14 -2.12 -28.07
CA THR A 101 9.08 -1.44 -28.81
C THR A 101 7.78 -2.22 -28.67
N VAL A 102 6.81 -1.65 -27.96
CA VAL A 102 5.51 -2.29 -27.71
C VAL A 102 4.75 -2.47 -29.02
N GLY A 103 4.17 -3.65 -29.21
CA GLY A 103 3.45 -4.03 -30.44
C GLY A 103 4.34 -4.59 -31.56
N LYS A 104 5.68 -4.61 -31.38
CA LYS A 104 6.60 -5.34 -32.26
C LYS A 104 7.04 -6.65 -31.59
N PRO A 105 7.41 -7.68 -32.38
CA PRO A 105 8.01 -8.89 -31.83
C PRO A 105 9.27 -8.57 -31.03
N LEU A 106 9.42 -9.22 -29.87
CA LEU A 106 10.61 -9.09 -29.04
C LEU A 106 11.85 -9.55 -29.80
N ASN A 107 12.85 -8.68 -29.92
CA ASN A 107 14.14 -9.03 -30.50
C ASN A 107 14.99 -9.80 -29.47
N THR A 108 14.90 -11.13 -29.50
CA THR A 108 15.60 -12.00 -28.55
C THR A 108 17.11 -11.96 -28.72
N GLN A 109 17.62 -11.86 -29.96
CA GLN A 109 19.06 -11.79 -30.23
C GLN A 109 19.70 -10.54 -29.59
N LEU A 110 18.98 -9.41 -29.60
CA LEU A 110 19.45 -8.20 -28.95
C LEU A 110 19.43 -8.33 -27.43
N LEU A 111 18.41 -8.99 -26.87
CA LEU A 111 18.34 -9.28 -25.44
C LEU A 111 19.50 -10.16 -24.99
N ASP A 112 19.74 -11.26 -25.69
CA ASP A 112 20.81 -12.21 -25.37
C ASP A 112 22.18 -11.53 -25.46
N ARG A 113 22.38 -10.66 -26.46
CA ARG A 113 23.60 -9.85 -26.58
C ARG A 113 23.75 -8.87 -25.43
N ALA A 114 22.68 -8.17 -25.03
CA ALA A 114 22.72 -7.24 -23.90
C ALA A 114 23.11 -7.98 -22.61
N VAL A 115 22.51 -9.15 -22.35
CA VAL A 115 22.84 -9.99 -21.19
C VAL A 115 24.30 -10.48 -21.27
N ALA A 116 24.77 -10.92 -22.44
CA ALA A 116 26.16 -11.34 -22.61
C ALA A 116 27.16 -10.20 -22.41
N THR A 117 26.77 -8.96 -22.71
CA THR A 117 27.66 -7.79 -22.65
C THR A 117 27.72 -7.20 -21.24
N HIS A 118 26.57 -7.10 -20.56
CA HIS A 118 26.47 -6.43 -19.27
C HIS A 118 26.39 -7.39 -18.08
N GLY A 119 26.25 -8.70 -18.33
CA GLY A 119 25.90 -9.70 -17.33
C GLY A 119 24.40 -9.73 -17.04
N ALA A 120 23.93 -10.85 -16.48
CA ALA A 120 22.55 -10.99 -16.05
C ALA A 120 22.38 -10.41 -14.64
N ALA A 121 21.48 -9.41 -14.49
CA ALA A 121 21.01 -8.98 -13.18
C ALA A 121 19.81 -9.81 -12.69
N VAL A 122 19.09 -10.41 -13.64
CA VAL A 122 18.01 -11.36 -13.40
C VAL A 122 18.23 -12.54 -14.32
N ASN A 123 18.18 -13.75 -13.77
CA ASN A 123 18.24 -14.99 -14.52
C ASN A 123 16.85 -15.54 -14.81
N THR A 124 16.75 -16.36 -15.85
CA THR A 124 15.52 -17.12 -16.10
C THR A 124 15.19 -18.01 -14.91
N GLY A 125 13.97 -17.89 -14.40
CA GLY A 125 13.48 -18.64 -13.25
C GLY A 125 13.60 -17.91 -11.91
N ASP A 126 14.26 -16.76 -11.86
CA ASP A 126 14.35 -15.96 -10.63
C ASP A 126 12.97 -15.43 -10.24
N ASN A 127 12.70 -15.40 -8.92
CA ASN A 127 11.59 -14.61 -8.40
C ASN A 127 12.06 -13.16 -8.34
N VAL A 128 11.29 -12.25 -8.93
CA VAL A 128 11.62 -10.85 -9.04
C VAL A 128 10.47 -9.97 -8.59
N GLN A 129 10.79 -8.74 -8.24
CA GLN A 129 9.82 -7.74 -7.83
C GLN A 129 9.88 -6.54 -8.77
N ILE A 130 8.71 -6.02 -9.16
CA ILE A 130 8.63 -4.68 -9.76
C ILE A 130 8.82 -3.67 -8.64
N THR A 131 9.82 -2.82 -8.77
CA THR A 131 10.26 -1.91 -7.70
C THR A 131 10.06 -0.45 -8.05
N GLY A 132 9.84 -0.14 -9.33
CA GLY A 132 9.58 1.22 -9.77
C GLY A 132 8.92 1.26 -11.14
N LEU A 133 8.02 2.23 -11.29
CA LEU A 133 7.41 2.61 -12.57
C LEU A 133 7.62 4.10 -12.78
N GLN A 134 8.21 4.48 -13.92
CA GLN A 134 8.32 5.88 -14.33
C GLN A 134 7.62 6.07 -15.68
N PHE A 135 6.74 7.06 -15.75
CA PHE A 135 5.95 7.34 -16.95
C PHE A 135 6.54 8.56 -17.67
N ARG A 136 6.88 8.39 -18.93
CA ARG A 136 7.29 9.45 -19.87
C ARG A 136 6.28 9.49 -21.01
N GLY A 137 6.31 10.55 -21.82
CA GLY A 137 5.29 10.78 -22.85
C GLY A 137 4.99 9.57 -23.75
N ARG A 138 6.03 8.83 -24.18
CA ARG A 138 5.90 7.63 -25.02
C ARG A 138 6.50 6.36 -24.40
N GLN A 139 6.91 6.40 -23.14
CA GLN A 139 7.70 5.32 -22.55
C GLN A 139 7.27 5.05 -21.11
N ILE A 140 7.18 3.77 -20.73
CA ILE A 140 7.14 3.35 -19.33
C ILE A 140 8.47 2.68 -19.01
N ILE A 141 9.14 3.17 -17.97
CA ILE A 141 10.36 2.58 -17.43
C ILE A 141 9.96 1.70 -16.25
N VAL A 142 10.31 0.42 -16.33
CA VAL A 142 10.00 -0.59 -15.31
C VAL A 142 11.29 -1.06 -14.67
N ASP A 143 11.46 -0.77 -13.38
CA ASP A 143 12.62 -1.19 -12.61
C ASP A 143 12.31 -2.50 -11.89
N VAL A 144 13.07 -3.55 -12.21
CA VAL A 144 12.98 -4.89 -11.60
C VAL A 144 14.11 -5.05 -10.61
N ASN A 145 13.82 -5.50 -9.38
CA ASN A 145 14.80 -5.70 -8.30
C ASN A 145 15.71 -4.48 -8.04
N GLY A 146 15.12 -3.28 -8.01
CA GLY A 146 15.83 -2.02 -7.75
C GLY A 146 16.33 -1.29 -9.00
N GLY A 147 16.13 -1.87 -10.20
CA GLY A 147 16.53 -1.28 -11.48
C GLY A 147 18.04 -1.28 -11.71
N GLY A 148 18.47 -1.14 -12.96
CA GLY A 148 19.89 -1.11 -13.34
C GLY A 148 20.50 0.30 -13.35
N ARG A 149 19.66 1.34 -13.23
CA ARG A 149 20.07 2.75 -13.40
C ARG A 149 20.65 3.42 -12.15
N GLY A 150 20.53 2.79 -10.98
CA GLY A 150 20.87 3.41 -9.69
C GLY A 150 19.93 4.57 -9.31
N LYS A 151 20.06 5.11 -8.10
CA LYS A 151 19.24 6.27 -7.67
C LYS A 151 19.77 7.56 -8.32
N HIS A 152 18.87 8.39 -8.83
CA HIS A 152 19.13 9.82 -8.98
C HIS A 152 18.62 10.51 -7.71
N HIS A 153 19.53 10.82 -6.78
CA HIS A 153 19.14 11.38 -5.48
C HIS A 153 18.90 12.88 -5.63
N TRP A 154 17.64 13.29 -5.62
CA TRP A 154 17.33 14.71 -5.59
C TRP A 154 17.56 15.33 -4.19
N ARG A 155 17.67 14.51 -3.15
CA ARG A 155 17.89 14.99 -1.78
C ARG A 155 19.36 15.22 -1.45
N ASP A 156 20.29 14.74 -2.28
CA ASP A 156 21.73 15.01 -2.11
C ASP A 156 22.08 16.47 -2.43
N HIS A 157 21.22 17.18 -3.19
CA HIS A 157 21.44 18.58 -3.55
C HIS A 157 20.70 19.58 -2.65
N LEU A 158 19.99 19.14 -1.60
CA LEU A 158 19.38 20.04 -0.61
C LEU A 158 20.30 20.36 0.58
N GLN A 159 21.61 20.10 0.46
CA GLN A 159 22.61 20.69 1.35
C GLN A 159 22.82 22.17 0.99
N ILE A 160 21.82 23.00 1.28
CA ILE A 160 22.05 24.45 1.41
C ILE A 160 22.81 24.63 2.71
N GLY A 161 24.12 24.87 2.55
CA GLY A 161 25.01 25.17 3.64
C GLY A 161 24.51 26.37 4.43
N MET A 162 24.24 26.14 5.71
CA MET A 162 24.33 27.18 6.72
C MET A 162 25.13 26.57 7.88
N GLY A 163 26.25 27.23 8.18
CA GLY A 163 27.43 26.64 8.82
C GLY A 163 27.18 25.94 10.16
N GLY A 164 27.91 24.84 10.36
CA GLY A 164 28.08 24.17 11.65
C GLY A 164 28.84 22.85 11.48
N PRO A 165 29.89 22.57 12.28
CA PRO A 165 30.67 21.34 12.15
C PRO A 165 29.95 20.23 12.91
N PHE A 166 29.05 19.52 12.23
CA PHE A 166 28.52 18.25 12.73
C PHE A 166 28.92 17.13 11.77
N PRO A 167 29.36 15.97 12.29
CA PRO A 167 29.77 14.85 11.45
C PRO A 167 28.58 14.42 10.59
N THR A 168 28.82 14.34 9.28
CA THR A 168 27.89 13.74 8.32
C THR A 168 27.56 12.33 8.78
N MET A 169 26.37 12.14 9.34
CA MET A 169 25.79 10.81 9.50
C MET A 169 25.60 10.24 8.10
N GLN A 170 26.41 9.25 7.73
CA GLN A 170 26.06 8.34 6.65
C GLN A 170 24.74 7.70 7.04
N THR A 171 23.64 8.17 6.45
CA THR A 171 22.36 7.48 6.48
C THR A 171 22.50 6.22 5.64
N SER A 172 23.13 5.20 6.22
CA SER A 172 22.93 3.80 5.84
C SER A 172 21.53 3.43 6.29
N GLN A 173 20.52 3.87 5.54
CA GLN A 173 19.15 3.42 5.76
C GLN A 173 18.60 2.83 4.46
N GLU A 174 19.17 1.66 4.16
CA GLU A 174 18.46 0.45 3.76
C GLU A 174 16.95 0.55 4.10
N THR A 175 16.16 1.08 3.18
CA THR A 175 14.68 1.06 3.28
C THR A 175 14.11 0.27 2.10
N GLY A 176 14.74 -0.87 1.82
CA GLY A 176 14.20 -1.95 1.01
C GLY A 176 14.37 -3.27 1.75
N PRO A 177 13.62 -4.33 1.40
CA PRO A 177 13.89 -5.67 1.91
C PRO A 177 15.37 -6.02 1.70
N PRO A 178 16.02 -6.75 2.62
CA PRO A 178 17.41 -7.18 2.46
C PRO A 178 17.61 -7.83 1.08
N GLY A 179 18.53 -7.30 0.27
CA GLY A 179 18.82 -7.80 -1.08
C GLY A 179 18.27 -6.97 -2.26
N LEU A 180 17.46 -5.93 -2.02
CA LEU A 180 17.00 -4.99 -3.05
C LEU A 180 17.79 -3.68 -3.03
N GLN A 181 19.05 -3.73 -3.46
CA GLN A 181 19.89 -2.55 -3.63
C GLN A 181 19.67 -1.89 -5.00
N PRO A 182 19.29 -0.60 -5.06
CA PRO A 182 19.10 0.09 -6.33
C PRO A 182 20.37 0.11 -7.18
N GLY A 183 20.22 -0.17 -8.47
CA GLY A 183 21.36 -0.32 -9.40
C GLY A 183 21.88 -1.75 -9.55
N MET A 184 21.44 -2.70 -8.71
CA MET A 184 21.77 -4.14 -8.87
C MET A 184 20.74 -4.92 -9.70
N GLY A 185 19.58 -4.31 -9.96
CA GLY A 185 18.51 -4.92 -10.73
C GLY A 185 18.63 -4.70 -12.23
N SER A 186 17.51 -4.87 -12.93
CA SER A 186 17.40 -4.59 -14.36
C SER A 186 16.30 -3.58 -14.63
N THR A 187 16.43 -2.83 -15.72
CA THR A 187 15.42 -1.87 -16.16
C THR A 187 14.90 -2.26 -17.54
N ILE A 188 13.58 -2.38 -17.68
CA ILE A 188 12.90 -2.58 -18.96
C ILE A 188 12.30 -1.24 -19.39
N PHE A 189 12.62 -0.82 -20.61
CA PHE A 189 12.09 0.39 -21.23
C PHE A 189 11.03 0.01 -22.26
N LEU A 190 9.77 0.21 -21.93
CA LEU A 190 8.65 -0.04 -22.82
C LEU A 190 8.39 1.22 -23.65
N GLU A 191 8.62 1.17 -24.95
CA GLU A 191 8.51 2.27 -25.90
C GLU A 191 7.27 2.12 -26.80
N TRP A 192 6.41 3.15 -26.82
CA TRP A 192 5.28 3.28 -27.74
C TRP A 192 5.61 4.24 -28.87
N ASN A 193 5.01 4.03 -30.05
CA ASN A 193 5.27 4.85 -31.23
C ASN A 193 4.84 6.32 -31.09
N LYS A 194 3.77 6.60 -30.34
CA LYS A 194 3.21 7.96 -30.20
C LYS A 194 3.20 8.42 -28.75
N PHE A 195 2.35 7.78 -27.95
CA PHE A 195 2.19 8.03 -26.51
C PHE A 195 1.91 6.69 -25.82
N VAL A 196 2.10 6.66 -24.50
CA VAL A 196 1.63 5.55 -23.67
C VAL A 196 0.10 5.63 -23.63
N PRO A 197 -0.65 4.63 -24.15
CA PRO A 197 -2.11 4.66 -24.14
C PRO A 197 -2.65 4.46 -22.72
N ASP A 198 -3.87 4.91 -22.48
CA ASP A 198 -4.57 4.60 -21.24
C ASP A 198 -4.77 3.09 -21.11
N MET A 199 -4.38 2.53 -19.97
CA MET A 199 -4.34 1.07 -19.76
C MET A 199 -4.56 0.67 -18.31
N THR A 200 -5.02 -0.56 -18.12
CA THR A 200 -5.21 -1.18 -16.80
C THR A 200 -3.94 -1.86 -16.28
N PRO A 201 -3.85 -2.15 -14.96
CA PRO A 201 -2.73 -2.92 -14.40
C PRO A 201 -2.51 -4.28 -15.08
N ASP A 202 -3.59 -4.98 -15.43
CA ASP A 202 -3.50 -6.29 -16.08
C ASP A 202 -2.99 -6.17 -17.52
N GLU A 203 -3.35 -5.10 -18.24
CA GLU A 203 -2.79 -4.81 -19.56
C GLU A 203 -1.28 -4.53 -19.50
N LEU A 204 -0.80 -3.76 -18.51
CA LEU A 204 0.63 -3.53 -18.32
C LEU A 204 1.38 -4.84 -18.00
N LYS A 205 0.82 -5.68 -17.12
CA LYS A 205 1.38 -7.02 -16.82
C LYS A 205 1.41 -7.91 -18.06
N GLN A 206 0.38 -7.82 -18.92
CA GLN A 206 0.35 -8.53 -20.19
C GLN A 206 1.46 -8.05 -21.14
N VAL A 207 1.74 -6.75 -21.20
CA VAL A 207 2.87 -6.20 -21.97
C VAL A 207 4.22 -6.71 -21.46
N LEU A 208 4.35 -6.93 -20.14
CA LEU A 208 5.55 -7.46 -19.50
C LEU A 208 5.68 -8.99 -19.58
N SER A 209 4.62 -9.71 -19.98
CA SER A 209 4.57 -11.18 -20.04
C SER A 209 5.68 -11.87 -20.86
N PRO A 210 6.33 -11.25 -21.86
CA PRO A 210 7.49 -11.86 -22.52
C PRO A 210 8.72 -12.03 -21.62
N PHE A 211 8.77 -11.31 -20.49
CA PHE A 211 9.86 -11.32 -19.53
C PHE A 211 9.44 -11.83 -18.16
N LEU A 212 8.21 -11.53 -17.72
CA LEU A 212 7.75 -11.72 -16.34
C LEU A 212 6.43 -12.48 -16.30
N ASN A 213 6.38 -13.57 -15.53
CA ASN A 213 5.15 -14.33 -15.29
C ASN A 213 4.54 -13.96 -13.93
N PHE A 214 3.41 -13.26 -13.96
CA PHE A 214 2.66 -12.84 -12.76
C PHE A 214 1.62 -13.87 -12.29
N GLN A 215 1.35 -14.94 -13.06
CA GLN A 215 0.24 -15.86 -12.79
C GLN A 215 0.50 -16.79 -11.60
N LYS A 216 1.78 -17.03 -11.27
CA LYS A 216 2.18 -17.98 -10.22
C LYS A 216 2.49 -17.32 -8.89
N GLU A 217 2.65 -16.00 -8.86
CA GLU A 217 3.06 -15.26 -7.66
C GLU A 217 1.89 -14.48 -7.05
N ARG A 218 0.71 -15.10 -7.06
CA ARG A 218 -0.34 -14.72 -6.10
C ARG A 218 0.32 -14.79 -4.72
N SER A 219 0.28 -13.68 -3.98
CA SER A 219 0.84 -13.48 -2.62
C SER A 219 1.03 -14.78 -1.85
N ALA A 220 2.12 -14.96 -1.10
CA ALA A 220 2.43 -16.19 -0.32
C ALA A 220 1.20 -16.86 0.35
N SER A 221 0.24 -16.06 0.85
CA SER A 221 -1.05 -16.51 1.38
C SER A 221 -1.91 -17.38 0.44
N VAL A 222 -1.84 -17.19 -0.88
CA VAL A 222 -2.66 -17.93 -1.87
C VAL A 222 -2.02 -19.26 -2.25
N GLN A 223 -0.69 -19.34 -2.35
CA GLN A 223 -0.02 -20.62 -2.61
C GLN A 223 -0.21 -21.60 -1.45
N TRP A 224 -0.24 -21.09 -0.22
CA TRP A 224 -0.48 -21.92 0.96
C TRP A 224 -1.89 -22.52 0.96
N ILE A 225 -2.95 -21.77 0.58
CA ILE A 225 -4.32 -22.31 0.50
C ILE A 225 -4.37 -23.55 -0.39
N ASP A 226 -3.62 -23.57 -1.50
CA ASP A 226 -3.60 -24.70 -2.44
C ASP A 226 -2.96 -25.97 -1.86
N THR A 227 -2.15 -25.85 -0.80
CA THR A 227 -1.54 -27.00 -0.09
C THR A 227 -2.43 -27.62 0.98
N LEU A 228 -3.52 -26.95 1.36
CA LEU A 228 -4.36 -27.36 2.48
C LEU A 228 -5.17 -28.64 2.20
N PRO A 229 -5.52 -29.42 3.24
CA PRO A 229 -6.47 -30.52 3.12
C PRO A 229 -7.82 -30.06 2.54
N PRO A 230 -8.55 -30.91 1.80
CA PRO A 230 -9.82 -30.53 1.17
C PRO A 230 -10.87 -29.96 2.14
N GLU A 231 -10.86 -30.44 3.39
CA GLU A 231 -11.76 -29.97 4.44
C GLU A 231 -11.48 -28.51 4.84
N MET A 232 -10.20 -28.15 5.01
CA MET A 232 -9.78 -26.78 5.38
C MET A 232 -10.04 -25.80 4.23
N LYS A 233 -9.76 -26.22 2.98
CA LYS A 233 -10.10 -25.43 1.79
C LYS A 233 -11.59 -25.09 1.75
N LYS A 234 -12.45 -26.10 1.99
CA LYS A 234 -13.90 -25.92 1.99
C LYS A 234 -14.34 -24.97 3.09
N ALA A 235 -13.79 -25.09 4.29
CA ALA A 235 -14.13 -24.22 5.42
C ALA A 235 -13.72 -22.74 5.17
N ILE A 236 -12.55 -22.51 4.56
CA ILE A 236 -12.13 -21.16 4.13
C ILE A 236 -13.08 -20.61 3.07
N GLN A 237 -13.45 -21.42 2.07
CA GLN A 237 -14.39 -21.03 1.02
C GLN A 237 -15.78 -20.69 1.59
N GLU A 238 -16.24 -21.47 2.57
CA GLU A 238 -17.50 -21.27 3.29
C GLU A 238 -17.43 -20.19 4.37
N ARG A 239 -16.25 -19.59 4.60
CA ARG A 239 -15.99 -18.58 5.63
C ARG A 239 -16.43 -19.03 7.01
N ARG A 240 -16.03 -20.22 7.41
CA ARG A 240 -16.36 -20.81 8.71
C ARG A 240 -15.14 -21.41 9.39
N PRO A 241 -15.12 -21.46 10.72
CA PRO A 241 -14.11 -22.23 11.44
C PRO A 241 -14.31 -23.74 11.21
N ALA A 242 -13.22 -24.51 11.34
CA ALA A 242 -13.23 -25.96 11.35
C ALA A 242 -12.25 -26.51 12.40
N VAL A 243 -12.58 -27.66 12.99
CA VAL A 243 -11.70 -28.36 13.93
C VAL A 243 -10.46 -28.84 13.17
N GLY A 244 -9.29 -28.74 13.79
CA GLY A 244 -8.00 -29.04 13.17
C GLY A 244 -7.33 -27.86 12.49
N MET A 245 -8.06 -26.76 12.23
CA MET A 245 -7.45 -25.56 11.65
C MET A 245 -6.30 -25.05 12.50
N ASP A 246 -5.21 -24.63 11.87
CA ASP A 246 -4.22 -23.82 12.56
C ASP A 246 -4.67 -22.34 12.67
N ARG A 247 -3.87 -21.53 13.36
CA ARG A 247 -4.19 -20.11 13.58
C ARG A 247 -4.24 -19.31 12.28
N GLU A 248 -3.42 -19.64 11.30
CA GLU A 248 -3.37 -18.95 10.01
C GLU A 248 -4.58 -19.35 9.15
N GLU A 249 -4.96 -20.64 9.15
CA GLU A 249 -6.18 -21.17 8.50
C GLU A 249 -7.43 -20.52 9.04
N LEU A 250 -7.53 -20.38 10.37
CA LEU A 250 -8.67 -19.73 10.99
C LEU A 250 -8.76 -18.25 10.58
N VAL A 251 -7.63 -17.54 10.55
CA VAL A 251 -7.60 -16.14 10.10
C VAL A 251 -7.95 -16.02 8.62
N ALA A 252 -7.51 -16.96 7.78
CA ALA A 252 -7.87 -16.99 6.37
C ALA A 252 -9.38 -17.27 6.17
N ALA A 253 -9.97 -18.10 7.03
CA ALA A 253 -11.38 -18.47 6.94
C ALA A 253 -12.32 -17.36 7.44
N ILE A 254 -12.06 -16.81 8.64
CA ILE A 254 -13.00 -15.93 9.34
C ILE A 254 -12.38 -14.63 9.86
N GLY A 255 -11.11 -14.37 9.56
CA GLY A 255 -10.42 -13.14 9.94
C GLY A 255 -9.79 -13.18 11.33
N LYS A 256 -9.29 -12.02 11.76
CA LYS A 256 -8.73 -11.85 13.10
C LYS A 256 -9.85 -11.86 14.14
N PRO A 257 -9.65 -12.48 15.32
CA PRO A 257 -10.64 -12.45 16.38
C PRO A 257 -10.71 -11.07 17.04
N ASP A 258 -11.85 -10.77 17.65
CA ASP A 258 -12.06 -9.56 18.44
C ASP A 258 -11.33 -9.65 19.78
N HIS A 259 -11.38 -10.84 20.41
CA HIS A 259 -10.71 -11.09 21.69
C HIS A 259 -9.98 -12.44 21.68
N LYS A 260 -8.92 -12.52 22.48
CA LYS A 260 -8.15 -13.75 22.72
C LYS A 260 -7.98 -13.93 24.23
N VAL A 261 -8.29 -15.11 24.74
CA VAL A 261 -8.16 -15.46 26.15
C VAL A 261 -7.28 -16.69 26.26
N ARG A 262 -6.28 -16.66 27.15
CA ARG A 262 -5.38 -17.80 27.41
C ARG A 262 -5.58 -18.28 28.82
N GLU A 263 -5.79 -19.58 28.97
CA GLU A 263 -6.07 -20.21 30.26
C GLU A 263 -5.34 -21.55 30.35
N ARG A 264 -5.31 -22.12 31.56
CA ARG A 264 -4.97 -23.52 31.77
C ARG A 264 -6.22 -24.28 32.15
N ASP A 265 -6.47 -25.39 31.48
CA ASP A 265 -7.60 -26.27 31.81
C ASP A 265 -7.37 -27.01 33.14
N SER A 266 -8.37 -27.79 33.57
CA SER A 266 -8.32 -28.59 34.80
C SER A 266 -7.20 -29.63 34.81
N ASP A 267 -6.72 -30.02 33.63
CA ASP A 267 -5.67 -31.01 33.44
C ASP A 267 -4.27 -30.34 33.29
N GLY A 268 -4.22 -29.01 33.35
CA GLY A 268 -3.00 -28.21 33.28
C GLY A 268 -2.52 -27.87 31.87
N ASN A 269 -3.30 -28.20 30.83
CA ASN A 269 -2.95 -27.87 29.44
C ASN A 269 -3.19 -26.39 29.14
N GLU A 270 -2.31 -25.80 28.34
CA GLU A 270 -2.49 -24.42 27.86
C GLU A 270 -3.52 -24.39 26.72
N ILE A 271 -4.59 -23.65 26.94
CA ILE A 271 -5.68 -23.43 25.99
C ILE A 271 -5.77 -21.94 25.63
N GLU A 272 -6.19 -21.67 24.40
CA GLU A 272 -6.43 -20.30 23.94
C GLU A 272 -7.77 -20.21 23.23
N ASP A 273 -8.69 -19.40 23.76
CA ASP A 273 -10.00 -19.15 23.16
C ASP A 273 -9.97 -17.86 22.36
N TRP A 274 -10.27 -17.97 21.07
CA TRP A 274 -10.46 -16.85 20.14
C TRP A 274 -11.96 -16.57 20.01
N ILE A 275 -12.34 -15.32 20.24
CA ILE A 275 -13.73 -14.89 20.30
C ILE A 275 -13.98 -13.94 19.13
N TYR A 276 -15.03 -14.23 18.38
CA TYR A 276 -15.49 -13.46 17.23
C TYR A 276 -16.91 -12.98 17.48
N GLY A 277 -17.20 -11.72 17.18
CA GLY A 277 -18.47 -11.06 17.47
C GLY A 277 -18.59 -10.59 18.91
N GLN A 278 -19.67 -9.86 19.18
CA GLN A 278 -20.00 -9.35 20.52
C GLN A 278 -21.50 -9.56 20.80
N PRO A 279 -21.87 -9.98 22.02
CA PRO A 279 -23.28 -10.06 22.43
C PRO A 279 -24.02 -8.72 22.30
N PRO A 280 -25.33 -8.71 22.00
CA PRO A 280 -26.24 -9.86 21.85
C PRO A 280 -26.17 -10.55 20.47
N SER A 281 -25.31 -10.07 19.58
CA SER A 281 -25.12 -10.64 18.24
C SER A 281 -24.44 -12.00 18.28
N LYS A 282 -24.44 -12.69 17.13
CA LYS A 282 -23.78 -13.98 16.96
C LYS A 282 -22.30 -13.89 17.36
N THR A 283 -21.93 -14.67 18.37
CA THR A 283 -20.60 -14.80 18.93
C THR A 283 -20.08 -16.22 18.69
N ILE A 284 -18.86 -16.36 18.17
CA ILE A 284 -18.21 -17.65 17.92
C ILE A 284 -16.98 -17.74 18.81
N PHE A 285 -16.89 -18.83 19.56
CA PHE A 285 -15.75 -19.18 20.41
C PHE A 285 -14.98 -20.31 19.73
N VAL A 286 -13.70 -20.10 19.49
CA VAL A 286 -12.81 -21.08 18.86
C VAL A 286 -11.67 -21.37 19.82
N ARG A 287 -11.64 -22.60 20.36
CA ARG A 287 -10.62 -23.05 21.30
C ARG A 287 -9.46 -23.70 20.57
N PHE A 288 -8.27 -23.25 20.91
CA PHE A 288 -7.00 -23.84 20.52
C PHE A 288 -6.41 -24.64 21.67
N GLN A 289 -5.76 -25.75 21.32
CA GLN A 289 -4.80 -26.43 22.19
C GLN A 289 -3.51 -26.58 21.38
N GLY A 290 -2.41 -25.98 21.87
CA GLY A 290 -1.22 -25.77 21.05
C GLY A 290 -1.52 -24.84 19.87
N ASP A 291 -1.37 -25.36 18.64
CA ASP A 291 -1.56 -24.59 17.40
C ASP A 291 -2.84 -24.92 16.63
N HIS A 292 -3.60 -25.93 17.04
CA HIS A 292 -4.79 -26.38 16.30
C HIS A 292 -6.08 -26.11 17.06
N VAL A 293 -7.15 -25.83 16.31
CA VAL A 293 -8.51 -25.71 16.81
C VAL A 293 -9.01 -27.08 17.29
N THR A 294 -9.43 -27.16 18.54
CA THR A 294 -9.99 -28.38 19.15
C THR A 294 -11.49 -28.29 19.40
N LYS A 295 -12.04 -27.08 19.55
CA LYS A 295 -13.46 -26.87 19.82
C LYS A 295 -13.98 -25.58 19.20
N ILE A 296 -15.21 -25.61 18.70
CA ILE A 296 -15.92 -24.44 18.17
C ILE A 296 -17.31 -24.39 18.81
N GLU A 297 -17.69 -23.24 19.36
CA GLU A 297 -19.02 -22.99 19.92
C GLU A 297 -19.59 -21.68 19.35
N GLN A 298 -20.90 -21.61 19.19
CA GLN A 298 -21.59 -20.43 18.64
C GLN A 298 -22.82 -20.11 19.48
N PHE A 299 -23.03 -18.82 19.76
CA PHE A 299 -24.19 -18.30 20.49
C PHE A 299 -24.75 -17.03 19.84
N PRO A 300 -26.08 -16.77 19.88
CA PRO A 300 -27.13 -17.73 20.21
C PRO A 300 -27.17 -18.89 19.20
N GLN A 301 -27.77 -20.02 19.60
CA GLN A 301 -27.93 -21.21 18.76
C GLN A 301 -29.02 -21.01 17.70
#